data_AF-A0A820KVK5-F1
#
_entry.id   AF-A0A820KVK5-F1
#
_cell.length_a   1.000
_cell.length_b   1.000
_cell.length_c   1.000
_cell.angle_alpha   90.00
_cell.angle_beta   90.00
_cell.angle_gamma   90.00
#
_symmetry.space_group_name_H-M   'P 1'
#
loop_
_entity.id
_entity.type
_entity.pdbx_description
1 polymer ?
#
loop_
_entity_poly.entity_id
_entity_poly.type
_entity_poly.pdbx_seq_one_letter_code
_entity_poly.pdbx_strand_id
1 'polypeptide(L)'
;SYTIGEVIVTLFAYLAKDWQILKWANTTFFALVLPYLYFMPESPLYIYSKRQYAQLEALLRRIARQNKRKEVDWYPFYQEFIRKQPSALVNHDELTFFRRAHQILTQRSTIIKLLIIALIGFTTLMLYIKISYGLAVMNISPYLGILIGAIVEAFGYATGFLLISTKLGRKG
;
A
#
# COMPACT_ATOMS: atom_id res chain seq x y z
N SER A 1 -1.46 -6.20 -8.64
CA SER A 1 -2.35 -5.04 -8.86
C SER A 1 -1.64 -3.77 -9.31
N TYR A 2 -0.32 -3.65 -9.22
CA TYR A 2 0.43 -2.52 -9.79
C TYR A 2 0.59 -2.62 -11.32
N THR A 3 0.91 -3.81 -11.82
CA THR A 3 1.08 -4.12 -13.26
C THR A 3 -0.12 -3.78 -14.14
N ILE A 4 -1.34 -3.91 -13.61
CA ILE A 4 -2.57 -3.56 -14.35
C ILE A 4 -2.58 -2.06 -14.66
N GLY A 5 -2.18 -1.22 -13.70
CA GLY A 5 -2.06 0.22 -13.90
C GLY A 5 -1.00 0.57 -14.94
N GLU A 6 0.15 -0.10 -14.90
CA GLU A 6 1.23 0.09 -15.87
C GLU A 6 0.81 -0.29 -17.30
N VAL A 7 0.10 -1.39 -17.49
CA VAL A 7 -0.44 -1.80 -18.79
C VAL A 7 -1.45 -0.78 -19.32
N ILE A 8 -2.34 -0.28 -18.46
CA ILE A 8 -3.32 0.76 -18.82
C ILE A 8 -2.61 2.05 -19.24
N VAL A 9 -1.59 2.48 -18.48
CA VAL A 9 -0.79 3.67 -18.81
C VAL A 9 -0.02 3.48 -20.12
N THR A 10 0.53 2.29 -20.36
CA THR A 10 1.23 1.96 -21.61
C THR A 10 0.27 2.01 -22.81
N LEU A 11 -0.96 1.53 -22.64
CA LEU A 11 -2.00 1.63 -23.67
C LEU A 11 -2.36 3.09 -23.94
N PHE A 12 -2.54 3.91 -22.90
CA PHE A 12 -2.75 5.35 -23.06
C PHE A 12 -1.56 6.03 -23.75
N ALA A 13 -0.32 5.64 -23.42
CA ALA A 13 0.87 6.19 -24.06
C ALA A 13 0.97 5.78 -25.54
N TYR A 14 0.58 4.56 -25.90
CA TYR A 14 0.54 4.12 -27.30
C TYR A 14 -0.51 4.89 -28.12
N LEU A 15 -1.67 5.16 -27.53
CA LEU A 15 -2.76 5.90 -28.17
C LEU A 15 -2.48 7.41 -28.24
N ALA A 16 -1.93 7.98 -27.17
CA ALA A 16 -1.54 9.38 -27.08
C ALA A 16 -0.13 9.56 -27.63
N LYS A 17 -0.03 9.65 -28.97
CA LYS A 17 1.23 9.90 -29.69
C LYS A 17 1.99 11.13 -29.18
N ASP A 18 1.29 12.07 -28.51
CA ASP A 18 1.85 13.26 -27.88
C ASP A 18 1.92 13.14 -26.34
N TRP A 19 3.08 13.46 -25.78
CA TRP A 19 3.35 13.43 -24.33
C TRP A 19 2.45 14.38 -23.52
N GLN A 20 1.96 15.47 -24.14
CA GLN A 20 1.04 16.41 -23.50
C GLN A 20 -0.35 15.80 -23.31
N ILE A 21 -0.85 15.08 -24.33
CA ILE A 21 -2.16 14.40 -24.26
C ILE A 21 -2.11 13.31 -23.19
N LEU A 22 -1.01 12.56 -23.10
CA LEU A 22 -0.80 11.55 -22.05
C LEU A 22 -0.85 12.17 -20.64
N LYS A 23 -0.20 13.33 -20.43
CA LYS A 23 -0.25 14.05 -19.16
C LYS A 23 -1.67 14.43 -18.78
N TRP A 24 -2.39 15.06 -19.70
CA TRP A 24 -3.78 15.48 -19.46
C TRP A 24 -4.71 14.29 -19.20
N ALA A 25 -4.55 13.20 -19.94
CA ALA A 25 -5.31 11.96 -19.72
C ALA A 25 -5.08 11.40 -18.31
N ASN A 26 -3.81 11.33 -17.88
CA ASN A 26 -3.47 10.83 -16.54
C ASN A 26 -4.01 11.75 -15.43
N THR A 27 -3.85 13.07 -15.58
CA THR A 27 -4.42 14.05 -14.63
C THR A 27 -5.93 13.94 -14.56
N THR A 28 -6.60 13.75 -15.70
CA THR A 28 -8.06 13.55 -15.76
C THR A 28 -8.47 12.27 -15.04
N PHE A 29 -7.76 11.17 -15.25
CA PHE A 29 -8.01 9.92 -14.55
C PHE A 29 -7.91 10.08 -13.02
N PHE A 30 -6.84 10.73 -12.53
CA PHE A 30 -6.72 11.02 -11.10
C PHE A 30 -7.83 11.97 -10.59
N ALA A 31 -8.18 13.00 -11.36
CA ALA A 31 -9.25 13.91 -11.01
C ALA A 31 -10.62 13.22 -10.90
N LEU A 32 -10.89 12.21 -11.74
CA LEU A 32 -12.10 11.38 -11.66
C LEU A 32 -12.13 10.48 -10.41
N VAL A 33 -10.97 10.06 -9.92
CA VAL A 33 -10.85 9.24 -8.71
C VAL A 33 -10.92 10.09 -7.43
N LEU A 34 -10.57 11.39 -7.47
CA LEU A 34 -10.62 12.25 -6.28
C LEU A 34 -11.99 12.30 -5.58
N PRO A 35 -13.14 12.43 -6.27
CA PRO A 35 -14.46 12.35 -5.65
C PRO A 35 -14.70 11.04 -4.91
N TYR A 36 -14.09 9.93 -5.34
CA TYR A 36 -14.23 8.65 -4.65
C TYR A 36 -13.62 8.68 -3.23
N LEU A 37 -12.56 9.47 -3.00
CA LEU A 37 -11.99 9.63 -1.65
C LEU A 37 -13.01 10.22 -0.67
N TYR A 38 -13.94 11.06 -1.12
CA TYR A 38 -14.97 11.64 -0.26
C TYR A 38 -15.98 10.58 0.24
N PHE A 39 -16.24 9.54 -0.57
CA PHE A 39 -17.15 8.47 -0.19
C PHE A 39 -16.48 7.35 0.61
N MET A 40 -15.14 7.30 0.62
CA MET A 40 -14.39 6.27 1.32
C MET A 40 -14.51 6.47 2.84
N PRO A 41 -15.01 5.47 3.58
CA PRO A 41 -15.08 5.59 5.03
C PRO A 41 -13.68 5.66 5.63
N GLU A 42 -13.55 6.40 6.72
CA GLU A 42 -12.32 6.49 7.51
C GLU A 42 -11.83 5.11 7.97
N SER A 43 -10.51 4.99 8.17
CA SER A 43 -9.90 3.72 8.61
C SER A 43 -10.38 3.35 10.02
N PRO A 44 -10.80 2.09 10.27
CA PRO A 44 -11.24 1.66 11.60
C PRO A 44 -10.13 1.81 12.66
N LEU A 45 -8.86 1.68 12.27
CA LEU A 45 -7.72 1.89 13.17
C LEU A 45 -7.55 3.35 13.60
N TYR A 46 -7.91 4.28 12.72
CA TYR A 46 -7.87 5.72 13.02
C TYR A 46 -8.99 6.13 13.98
N ILE A 47 -10.21 5.64 13.77
CA ILE A 47 -11.34 5.88 14.67
C ILE A 47 -11.06 5.25 16.05
N TYR A 48 -10.46 4.07 16.05
CA TYR A 48 -10.00 3.39 17.27
C TYR A 48 -8.94 4.20 18.02
N SER A 49 -7.94 4.76 17.33
CA SER A 49 -6.90 5.58 17.99
C SER A 49 -7.46 6.86 18.60
N LYS A 50 -8.51 7.43 17.99
CA LYS A 50 -9.30 8.54 18.54
C LYS A 50 -10.25 8.16 19.69
N ARG A 51 -10.31 6.89 20.07
CA ARG A 51 -11.24 6.34 21.09
C ARG A 51 -12.72 6.62 20.81
N GLN A 52 -13.09 6.82 19.54
CA GLN A 52 -14.49 7.05 19.13
C GLN A 52 -15.20 5.70 18.95
N TYR A 53 -15.39 4.95 20.04
CA TYR A 53 -15.89 3.57 20.00
C TYR A 53 -17.28 3.45 19.36
N ALA A 54 -18.17 4.43 19.59
CA ALA A 54 -19.50 4.44 18.97
C ALA A 54 -19.43 4.53 17.43
N GLN A 55 -18.55 5.37 16.89
CA GLN A 55 -18.33 5.49 15.44
C GLN A 55 -17.66 4.24 14.86
N LEU A 56 -16.73 3.66 15.63
CA LEU A 56 -16.05 2.42 15.25
C LEU A 56 -17.04 1.25 15.16
N GLU A 57 -17.94 1.11 16.13
CA GLU A 57 -18.97 0.08 16.12
C GLU A 57 -19.91 0.22 14.92
N ALA A 58 -20.37 1.45 14.65
CA ALA A 58 -21.25 1.72 13.51
C ALA A 58 -20.56 1.39 12.17
N LEU A 59 -19.27 1.72 12.03
CA LEU A 59 -18.48 1.38 10.85
C LEU A 59 -18.31 -0.15 10.71
N LEU A 60 -17.97 -0.84 11.80
CA LEU A 60 -17.80 -2.31 11.79
C LEU A 60 -19.12 -3.03 11.47
N ARG A 61 -20.25 -2.56 12.01
CA ARG A 61 -21.59 -3.07 11.63
C ARG A 61 -21.86 -2.89 10.14
N ARG A 62 -21.52 -1.73 9.56
CA ARG A 62 -21.67 -1.49 8.11
C ARG A 62 -20.81 -2.44 7.27
N ILE A 63 -19.56 -2.62 7.66
CA ILE A 63 -18.62 -3.55 7.00
C ILE A 63 -19.14 -5.00 7.13
N ALA A 64 -19.61 -5.41 8.30
CA ALA A 64 -20.16 -6.74 8.52
C ALA A 64 -21.40 -7.01 7.66
N ARG A 65 -22.31 -6.03 7.53
CA ARG A 65 -23.48 -6.12 6.66
C ARG A 65 -23.09 -6.31 5.19
N GLN A 66 -22.12 -5.52 4.70
CA GLN A 66 -21.62 -5.65 3.32
C GLN A 66 -20.96 -7.01 3.06
N ASN A 67 -20.24 -7.53 4.06
CA ASN A 67 -19.59 -8.84 4.01
C ASN A 67 -20.50 -10.01 4.36
N LYS A 68 -21.82 -9.78 4.54
CA LYS A 68 -22.81 -10.81 4.93
C LYS A 68 -22.42 -11.60 6.19
N ARG A 69 -21.74 -10.95 7.14
CA ARG A 69 -21.38 -11.53 8.44
C ARG A 69 -22.44 -11.20 9.48
N LYS A 70 -22.79 -12.18 10.32
CA LYS A 70 -23.78 -11.98 11.39
C LYS A 70 -23.14 -11.22 12.54
N GLU A 71 -23.92 -10.40 13.24
CA GLU A 71 -23.43 -9.62 14.39
C GLU A 71 -22.88 -10.52 15.50
N VAL A 72 -23.45 -11.72 15.66
CA VAL A 72 -23.04 -12.73 16.65
C VAL A 72 -21.58 -13.18 16.49
N ASP A 73 -21.04 -13.16 15.27
CA ASP A 73 -19.72 -13.74 14.98
C ASP A 73 -18.57 -12.84 15.42
N TRP A 74 -18.76 -11.51 15.43
CA TRP A 74 -17.68 -10.54 15.64
C TRP A 74 -17.89 -9.62 16.84
N TYR A 75 -19.14 -9.37 17.24
CA TYR A 75 -19.48 -8.47 18.35
C TYR A 75 -18.89 -8.88 19.72
N PRO A 76 -18.88 -10.16 20.14
CA PRO A 76 -18.28 -10.53 21.43
C PRO A 76 -16.75 -10.28 21.46
N PHE A 77 -16.05 -10.51 20.34
CA PHE A 77 -14.63 -10.20 20.21
C PHE A 77 -14.35 -8.70 20.31
N TYR A 78 -15.21 -7.87 19.70
CA TYR A 78 -15.12 -6.41 19.79
C TYR A 78 -15.29 -5.92 21.24
N GLN A 79 -16.28 -6.45 21.96
CA GLN A 79 -16.51 -6.10 23.37
C GLN A 79 -15.35 -6.52 24.27
N GLU A 80 -14.82 -7.73 24.08
CA GLU A 80 -13.65 -8.20 24.82
C GLU A 80 -12.41 -7.35 24.51
N PHE A 81 -12.22 -6.96 23.25
CA PHE A 81 -11.11 -6.11 22.80
C PHE A 81 -11.13 -4.72 23.46
N ILE A 82 -12.30 -4.09 23.55
CA ILE A 82 -12.45 -2.80 24.25
C ILE A 82 -12.29 -2.97 25.76
N ARG A 83 -12.85 -4.03 26.36
CA ARG A 83 -12.78 -4.27 27.80
C ARG A 83 -11.35 -4.55 28.29
N LYS A 84 -10.51 -5.18 27.47
CA LYS A 84 -9.11 -5.47 27.79
C LYS A 84 -8.18 -4.24 27.71
N GLN A 85 -8.66 -3.10 27.22
CA GLN A 85 -7.83 -1.90 27.20
C GLN A 85 -7.78 -1.25 28.60
N PRO A 86 -6.59 -1.08 29.19
CA PRO A 86 -6.46 -0.24 30.37
C PRO A 86 -6.77 1.20 29.96
N SER A 87 -7.78 1.80 30.60
CA SER A 87 -8.23 3.19 30.44
C SER A 87 -7.17 4.25 30.84
N ALA A 88 -5.91 3.87 31.00
CA ALA A 88 -4.88 4.71 31.59
C ALA A 88 -3.89 5.23 30.54
N LEU A 89 -3.81 6.57 30.51
CA LEU A 89 -2.68 7.38 30.04
C LEU A 89 -2.46 7.45 28.52
N VAL A 90 -2.76 8.61 27.95
CA VAL A 90 -1.73 9.58 27.53
C VAL A 90 -2.45 10.76 26.87
N ASN A 91 -2.27 11.94 27.47
CA ASN A 91 -2.55 13.24 26.85
C ASN A 91 -1.84 13.30 25.49
N HIS A 92 -2.51 13.80 24.46
CA HIS A 92 -1.89 14.08 23.17
C HIS A 92 -0.84 15.21 23.31
N ASP A 93 0.31 14.92 23.92
CA ASP A 93 1.50 15.76 23.87
C ASP A 93 2.37 15.27 22.73
N GLU A 94 2.69 16.15 21.78
CA GLU A 94 3.60 15.91 20.66
C GLU A 94 4.98 15.33 21.10
N LEU A 95 5.33 15.51 22.37
CA LEU A 95 6.47 14.88 23.06
C LEU A 95 6.46 13.33 22.96
N THR A 96 5.30 12.70 22.79
CA THR A 96 5.18 11.23 22.67
C THR A 96 5.55 10.69 21.30
N PHE A 97 5.39 11.47 20.22
CA PHE A 97 5.83 11.05 18.88
C PHE A 97 7.35 10.97 18.81
N PHE A 98 8.05 12.03 19.22
CA PHE A 98 9.52 12.04 19.26
C PHE A 98 10.07 10.96 20.19
N ARG A 99 9.42 10.72 21.34
CA ARG A 99 9.84 9.68 22.28
C ARG A 99 9.63 8.26 21.72
N ARG A 100 8.53 7.99 21.00
CA ARG A 100 8.31 6.72 20.29
C ARG A 100 9.24 6.55 19.10
N ALA A 101 9.43 7.60 18.30
CA ALA A 101 10.37 7.58 17.18
C ALA A 101 11.79 7.29 17.68
N HIS A 102 12.21 7.95 18.76
CA HIS A 102 13.48 7.68 19.43
C HIS A 102 13.56 6.24 19.96
N GLN A 103 12.49 5.71 20.57
CA GLN A 103 12.45 4.33 21.05
C GLN A 103 12.58 3.29 19.91
N ILE A 104 11.93 3.54 18.76
CA ILE A 104 12.05 2.72 17.55
C ILE A 104 13.47 2.79 16.98
N LEU A 105 14.06 3.99 16.95
CA LEU A 105 15.43 4.24 16.51
C LEU A 105 16.51 3.79 17.49
N THR A 106 16.16 3.44 18.73
CA THR A 106 17.10 2.92 19.74
C THR A 106 17.12 1.39 19.73
N GLN A 107 16.05 0.75 19.25
CA GLN A 107 15.94 -0.70 19.24
C GLN A 107 16.80 -1.31 18.11
N ARG A 108 17.90 -1.97 18.50
CA ARG A 108 18.90 -2.53 17.55
C ARG A 108 18.30 -3.46 16.49
N SER A 109 17.32 -4.29 16.84
CA SER A 109 16.65 -5.19 15.89
C SER A 109 15.85 -4.45 14.83
N THR A 110 15.27 -3.30 15.17
CA THR A 110 14.48 -2.48 14.25
C THR A 110 15.39 -1.69 13.32
N ILE A 111 16.50 -1.13 13.82
CA ILE A 111 17.49 -0.43 13.00
C ILE A 111 18.11 -1.37 11.96
N ILE A 112 18.47 -2.60 12.34
CA ILE A 112 19.04 -3.57 11.38
C ILE A 112 18.03 -3.90 10.28
N LYS A 113 16.75 -4.10 10.61
CA LYS A 113 15.70 -4.32 9.61
C LYS A 113 15.52 -3.12 8.69
N LEU A 114 15.52 -1.90 9.26
CA LEU A 114 15.44 -0.66 8.48
C LEU A 114 16.63 -0.50 7.54
N LEU A 115 17.84 -0.80 8.01
CA LEU A 115 19.05 -0.77 7.18
C LEU A 115 19.00 -1.80 6.05
N ILE A 116 18.53 -3.02 6.33
CA ILE A 116 18.35 -4.05 5.29
C ILE A 116 17.35 -3.58 4.25
N ILE A 117 16.19 -3.05 4.67
CA ILE A 117 15.16 -2.53 3.75
C ILE A 117 15.71 -1.34 2.95
N ALA A 118 16.45 -0.44 3.58
CA ALA A 118 17.08 0.70 2.91
C ALA A 118 18.12 0.27 1.88
N LEU A 119 18.95 -0.74 2.20
CA LEU A 119 19.94 -1.30 1.27
C LEU A 119 19.25 -2.01 0.09
N ILE A 120 18.18 -2.75 0.35
CA ILE A 120 17.35 -3.35 -0.70
C ILE A 120 16.78 -2.25 -1.60
N GLY A 121 16.16 -1.22 -1.02
CA GLY A 121 15.62 -0.09 -1.78
C GLY A 121 16.68 0.64 -2.61
N PHE A 122 17.86 0.86 -2.05
CA PHE A 122 18.98 1.49 -2.74
C PHE A 122 19.48 0.66 -3.92
N THR A 123 19.67 -0.65 -3.72
CA THR A 123 20.12 -1.55 -4.79
C THR A 123 19.06 -1.70 -5.89
N THR A 124 17.77 -1.76 -5.54
CA THR A 124 16.65 -1.72 -6.50
C THR A 124 16.65 -0.43 -7.32
N LEU A 125 16.84 0.74 -6.68
CA LEU A 125 16.90 2.02 -7.39
C LEU A 125 18.08 2.08 -8.36
N MET A 126 19.26 1.64 -7.93
CA MET A 126 20.46 1.57 -8.79
C MET A 126 20.23 0.65 -9.99
N LEU A 127 19.62 -0.52 -9.77
CA LEU A 127 19.28 -1.46 -10.84
C LEU A 127 18.29 -0.83 -11.84
N TYR A 128 17.25 -0.17 -11.35
CA TYR A 128 16.25 0.50 -12.18
C TYR A 128 16.88 1.59 -13.06
N ILE A 129 17.72 2.44 -12.47
CA ILE A 129 18.44 3.48 -13.20
C ILE A 129 19.32 2.87 -14.29
N LYS A 130 20.06 1.80 -13.97
CA LYS A 130 20.91 1.10 -14.93
C LYS A 130 20.11 0.53 -16.10
N ILE A 131 18.97 -0.10 -15.84
CA ILE A 131 18.08 -0.62 -16.89
C ILE A 131 17.53 0.53 -17.74
N SER A 132 17.08 1.62 -17.11
CA SER A 132 16.54 2.79 -17.83
C SER A 132 17.57 3.44 -18.75
N TYR A 133 18.82 3.61 -18.31
CA TYR A 133 19.90 4.12 -19.17
C TYR A 133 20.27 3.11 -20.27
N GLY A 134 20.31 1.81 -19.96
CA GLY A 134 20.55 0.77 -20.95
C GLY A 134 19.49 0.76 -22.05
N LEU A 135 18.21 0.90 -21.70
CA LEU A 135 17.10 1.02 -22.63
C LEU A 135 17.16 2.29 -23.47
N ALA A 136 17.66 3.40 -22.93
CA ALA A 136 17.83 4.64 -23.69
C ALA A 136 18.95 4.54 -24.75
N VAL A 137 19.96 3.70 -24.52
CA VAL A 137 21.04 3.44 -25.49
C VAL A 137 20.60 2.41 -26.55
N MET A 138 19.68 1.51 -26.20
CA MET A 138 19.08 0.60 -27.16
C MET A 138 18.08 1.37 -28.04
N ASN A 139 18.20 1.26 -29.36
CA ASN A 139 17.29 1.91 -30.32
C ASN A 139 15.91 1.22 -30.39
N ILE A 140 15.38 0.79 -29.25
CA ILE A 140 14.07 0.16 -29.09
C ILE A 140 13.06 1.27 -28.85
N SER A 141 11.88 1.19 -29.47
CA SER A 141 10.83 2.18 -29.23
C SER A 141 10.47 2.21 -27.73
N PRO A 142 10.34 3.38 -27.09
CA PRO A 142 10.06 3.49 -25.66
C PRO A 142 8.84 2.68 -25.18
N TYR A 143 7.83 2.56 -26.03
CA TYR A 143 6.61 1.78 -25.77
C TYR A 143 6.87 0.28 -25.58
N LEU A 144 7.76 -0.30 -26.38
CA LEU A 144 8.15 -1.71 -26.25
C LEU A 144 8.98 -1.95 -24.98
N GLY A 145 9.83 -0.99 -24.61
CA GLY A 145 10.57 -1.06 -23.35
C GLY A 145 9.65 -1.12 -22.12
N ILE A 146 8.62 -0.28 -22.10
CA ILE A 146 7.62 -0.27 -21.02
C ILE A 146 6.82 -1.58 -21.02
N LEU A 147 6.40 -2.08 -22.19
CA LEU A 147 5.66 -3.35 -22.28
C LEU A 147 6.48 -4.55 -21.76
N ILE A 148 7.75 -4.63 -22.12
CA ILE A 148 8.65 -5.68 -21.63
C ILE A 148 8.82 -5.55 -20.11
N GLY A 149 8.98 -4.33 -19.59
CA GLY A 149 9.02 -4.06 -18.15
C GLY A 149 7.78 -4.58 -17.42
N ALA A 150 6.59 -4.24 -17.91
CA ALA A 150 5.31 -4.68 -17.35
C ALA A 150 5.15 -6.21 -17.35
N ILE A 151 5.62 -6.90 -18.41
CA ILE A 151 5.61 -8.36 -18.48
C ILE A 151 6.56 -8.95 -17.42
N VAL A 152 7.79 -8.45 -17.33
CA VAL A 152 8.78 -8.91 -16.34
C VAL A 152 8.25 -8.71 -14.92
N GLU A 153 7.63 -7.56 -14.65
CA GLU A 153 7.05 -7.28 -13.34
C GLU A 153 5.86 -8.20 -13.02
N ALA A 154 5.01 -8.52 -14.01
CA ALA A 154 3.93 -9.49 -13.84
C ALA A 154 4.46 -10.89 -13.48
N PHE A 155 5.55 -11.33 -14.10
CA PHE A 155 6.23 -12.57 -13.73
C PHE A 155 6.79 -12.51 -12.30
N GLY A 156 7.38 -11.38 -11.90
CA GLY A 156 7.82 -11.14 -10.53
C GLY A 156 6.69 -11.29 -9.50
N TYR A 157 5.53 -10.68 -9.75
CA TYR A 157 4.37 -10.84 -8.87
C TYR A 157 3.81 -12.26 -8.87
N ALA A 158 3.75 -12.92 -10.02
CA ALA A 158 3.25 -14.29 -10.12
C ALA A 158 4.13 -15.26 -9.33
N THR A 159 5.46 -15.16 -9.49
CA THR A 159 6.42 -15.96 -8.73
C THR A 159 6.36 -15.66 -7.23
N GLY A 160 6.27 -14.39 -6.84
CA GLY A 160 6.08 -14.00 -5.44
C GLY A 160 4.79 -14.56 -4.84
N PHE A 161 3.69 -14.47 -5.58
CA PHE A 161 2.41 -15.08 -5.18
C PHE A 161 2.54 -16.59 -5.00
N LEU A 162 3.14 -17.29 -5.97
CA LEU A 162 3.35 -18.74 -5.90
C LEU A 162 4.26 -19.14 -4.73
N LEU A 163 5.32 -18.39 -4.45
CA LEU A 163 6.23 -18.65 -3.32
C LEU A 163 5.52 -18.45 -1.97
N ILE A 164 4.65 -17.45 -1.86
CA ILE A 164 3.87 -17.19 -0.64
C ILE A 164 2.75 -18.22 -0.48
N SER A 165 2.10 -18.61 -1.58
CA SER A 165 0.98 -19.57 -1.56
C SER A 165 1.43 -21.02 -1.39
N THR A 166 2.67 -21.36 -1.76
CA THR A 166 3.25 -22.69 -1.56
C THR A 166 3.83 -22.84 -0.15
N LYS A 167 4.01 -24.08 0.30
CA LYS A 167 4.54 -24.45 1.63
C LYS A 167 5.93 -23.87 1.97
N LEU A 168 6.62 -23.25 1.00
CA LEU A 168 7.91 -22.60 1.20
C LEU A 168 7.81 -21.25 1.93
N GLY A 169 6.70 -20.51 1.75
CA GLY A 169 6.51 -19.19 2.38
C GLY A 169 5.90 -19.23 3.77
N ARG A 170 5.05 -20.22 4.07
CA ARG A 170 4.41 -20.38 5.38
C ARG A 170 5.08 -21.52 6.16
N LYS A 171 6.18 -21.21 6.84
CA LYS A 171 6.58 -21.99 8.04
C LYS A 171 5.59 -21.67 9.16
N GLY A 172 4.43 -22.33 9.10
CA GLY A 172 3.47 -22.46 10.18
C GLY A 172 3.17 -23.94 10.34
#